data_AF-A0A2B4R7M6-F1
#
_entry.id   AF-A0A2B4R7M6-F1
#
_cell.length_a   1.000
_cell.length_b   1.000
_cell.length_c   1.000
_cell.angle_alpha   90.00
_cell.angle_beta   90.00
_cell.angle_gamma   90.00
#
_symmetry.space_group_name_H-M   'P 1'
#
loop_
_entity.id
_entity.type
_entity.pdbx_description
1 polymer ?
#
loop_
_entity_poly.entity_id
_entity_poly.type
_entity_poly.pdbx_seq_one_letter_code
_entity_poly.pdbx_strand_id
1 'polypeptide(L)'
;MAAVMDTGLASSPSMTCEPDWMGLKFNLFAFDFDGTCTQKDTTSLLYKASEKYRSSTQAEMKTIDERWIEIGTIYWQGHQETVSKSMALHTDPNSLPHFNEKGLRSFLQEVSKYDMAMIKKVEASEILKGELSSGHVGKKVTSPFDKETIFQDLVHKLSTNSSNGISVFVGDSIGDILAMLKADVGIVVGKSHTLRKVAKAFGIKLLPLQEIQKMARNECQEFATPKERGVLFEAPSWNEIGFTLFGTRYIPNKF
;
A
#
# COMPACT_ATOMS: atom_id res chain seq x y z
N MET A 1 11.73 65.44 -34.36
CA MET A 1 12.26 64.90 -33.09
C MET A 1 11.12 64.18 -32.39
N ALA A 2 11.06 62.85 -32.54
CA ALA A 2 10.08 62.03 -31.85
C ALA A 2 10.72 61.52 -30.56
N ALA A 3 10.12 61.84 -29.41
CA ALA A 3 10.52 61.33 -28.11
C ALA A 3 9.91 59.94 -27.92
N VAL A 4 10.78 58.94 -27.76
CA VAL A 4 10.40 57.58 -27.40
C VAL A 4 10.17 57.55 -25.90
N MET A 5 8.92 57.30 -25.48
CA MET A 5 8.60 56.99 -24.09
C MET A 5 8.88 55.51 -23.85
N ASP A 6 9.88 55.25 -23.03
CA ASP A 6 10.24 53.94 -22.52
C ASP A 6 9.24 53.54 -21.43
N THR A 7 8.22 52.77 -21.80
CA THR A 7 7.33 52.13 -20.83
C THR A 7 8.02 50.88 -20.32
N GLY A 8 8.67 51.02 -19.15
CA GLY A 8 9.30 49.92 -18.44
C GLY A 8 8.36 48.72 -18.30
N LEU A 9 8.80 47.58 -18.85
CA LEU A 9 8.22 46.29 -18.53
C LEU A 9 8.32 46.11 -17.01
N ALA A 10 7.17 46.08 -16.33
CA ALA A 10 7.10 45.52 -14.99
C ALA A 10 7.54 44.05 -15.07
N SER A 11 8.75 43.77 -14.62
CA SER A 11 9.27 42.42 -14.47
C SER A 11 8.36 41.69 -13.49
N SER A 12 7.66 40.67 -13.98
CA SER A 12 7.00 39.66 -13.15
C SER A 12 8.01 39.15 -12.11
N PRO A 13 7.59 38.88 -10.86
CA PRO A 13 8.50 38.30 -9.88
C PRO A 13 9.00 36.97 -10.44
N SER A 14 10.31 36.85 -10.67
CA SER A 14 10.90 35.56 -11.01
C SER A 14 10.67 34.64 -9.81
N MET A 15 9.84 33.62 -9.97
CA MET A 15 9.73 32.54 -8.99
C MET A 15 11.11 31.87 -8.89
N THR A 16 11.93 32.35 -7.96
CA THR A 16 13.15 31.66 -7.55
C THR A 16 12.67 30.47 -6.73
N CYS A 17 12.65 29.29 -7.34
CA CYS A 17 12.27 28.05 -6.69
C CYS A 17 13.27 27.82 -5.54
N GLU A 18 12.79 27.61 -4.31
CA GLU A 18 13.67 27.38 -3.15
C GLU A 18 14.61 26.20 -3.45
N PRO A 19 15.92 26.31 -3.17
CA PRO A 19 16.89 25.30 -3.56
C PRO A 19 16.72 23.96 -2.81
N ASP A 20 16.02 23.98 -1.68
CA ASP A 20 15.87 22.82 -0.80
C ASP A 20 14.55 22.07 -1.07
N TRP A 21 14.63 20.74 -1.10
CA TRP A 21 13.44 19.90 -1.21
C TRP A 21 12.59 20.03 0.06
N MET A 22 11.40 20.64 -0.07
CA MET A 22 10.49 20.91 1.04
C MET A 22 9.55 19.75 1.40
N GLY A 23 9.55 18.70 0.57
CA GLY A 23 8.63 17.57 0.72
C GLY A 23 7.40 17.72 -0.17
N LEU A 24 6.51 16.72 -0.10
CA LEU A 24 5.27 16.70 -0.85
C LEU A 24 4.17 17.41 -0.07
N LYS A 25 3.40 18.24 -0.77
CA LYS A 25 2.16 18.79 -0.22
C LYS A 25 1.02 17.77 -0.37
N PHE A 26 0.76 16.99 0.67
CA PHE A 26 -0.32 15.99 0.69
C PHE A 26 -1.46 16.40 1.63
N ASN A 27 -2.67 15.98 1.27
CA ASN A 27 -3.89 16.14 2.09
C ASN A 27 -4.32 14.85 2.77
N LEU A 28 -3.92 13.71 2.19
CA LEU A 28 -4.19 12.39 2.71
C LEU A 28 -2.91 11.58 2.64
N PHE A 29 -2.47 11.10 3.79
CA PHE A 29 -1.42 10.10 3.91
C PHE A 29 -2.04 8.87 4.55
N ALA A 30 -2.19 7.80 3.76
CA ALA A 30 -2.67 6.51 4.21
C ALA A 30 -1.55 5.48 4.09
N PHE A 31 -1.55 4.49 4.97
CA PHE A 31 -0.59 3.40 4.91
C PHE A 31 -1.17 2.14 5.54
N ASP A 32 -0.67 1.00 5.08
CA ASP A 32 -1.03 -0.28 5.67
C ASP A 32 -0.35 -0.48 7.04
N PHE A 33 -1.12 -1.00 8.00
CA PHE A 33 -0.73 -1.06 9.42
C PHE A 33 -0.52 -2.50 9.93
N ASP A 34 -0.63 -3.53 9.10
CA ASP A 34 -0.43 -4.92 9.53
C ASP A 34 1.06 -5.31 9.57
N GLY A 35 1.73 -4.86 10.64
CA GLY A 35 3.10 -5.29 10.96
C GLY A 35 4.18 -4.24 10.70
N THR A 36 3.81 -3.04 10.24
CA THR A 36 4.75 -1.92 10.01
C THR A 36 5.28 -1.26 11.30
N CYS A 37 4.75 -1.62 12.49
CA CYS A 37 5.27 -1.18 13.79
C CYS A 37 6.09 -2.25 14.54
N THR A 38 6.32 -3.43 13.95
CA THR A 38 7.03 -4.53 14.62
C THR A 38 8.03 -5.19 13.69
N GLN A 39 9.20 -5.61 14.20
CA GLN A 39 10.25 -6.25 13.39
C GLN A 39 9.83 -7.61 12.78
N LYS A 40 8.73 -8.20 13.27
CA LYS A 40 8.17 -9.47 12.83
C LYS A 40 6.65 -9.39 12.81
N ASP A 41 6.01 -10.17 11.95
CA ASP A 41 4.56 -10.33 11.93
C ASP A 41 4.06 -10.90 13.28
N THR A 42 3.19 -10.14 13.95
CA THR A 42 2.61 -10.48 15.25
C THR A 42 1.31 -11.29 15.14
N THR A 43 0.77 -11.45 13.94
CA THR A 43 -0.43 -12.24 13.66
C THR A 43 -0.26 -13.70 14.11
N SER A 44 0.97 -14.21 14.03
CA SER A 44 1.36 -15.54 14.52
C SER A 44 1.14 -15.73 16.03
N LEU A 45 0.96 -14.66 16.81
CA LEU A 45 0.73 -14.71 18.26
C LEU A 45 -0.73 -14.57 18.65
N LEU A 46 -1.63 -14.24 17.71
CA LEU A 46 -3.04 -13.92 18.03
C LEU A 46 -3.75 -15.07 18.76
N TYR A 47 -3.55 -16.30 18.32
CA TYR A 47 -4.18 -17.46 18.96
C TYR A 47 -3.66 -17.70 20.37
N LYS A 48 -2.43 -17.29 20.70
CA LYS A 48 -1.86 -17.40 22.05
C LYS A 48 -2.50 -16.42 23.02
N ALA A 49 -3.04 -15.30 22.50
CA ALA A 49 -3.81 -14.36 23.30
C ALA A 49 -5.24 -14.87 23.60
N SER A 50 -5.71 -15.88 22.87
CA SER A 50 -7.04 -16.47 23.11
C SER A 50 -7.15 -17.03 24.53
N GLU A 51 -8.34 -16.94 25.10
CA GLU A 51 -8.60 -17.50 26.43
C GLU A 51 -8.41 -19.01 26.44
N LYS A 52 -8.89 -19.69 25.39
CA LYS A 52 -8.70 -21.13 25.18
C LYS A 52 -7.23 -21.52 25.34
N TYR A 53 -6.31 -20.79 24.72
CA TYR A 53 -4.88 -21.06 24.87
C TYR A 53 -4.39 -20.77 26.29
N ARG A 54 -4.82 -19.65 26.90
CA ARG A 54 -4.38 -19.22 28.24
C ARG A 54 -4.89 -20.09 29.39
N SER A 55 -6.06 -20.72 29.24
CA SER A 55 -6.65 -21.61 30.25
C SER A 55 -6.26 -23.08 30.08
N SER A 56 -5.57 -23.42 28.99
CA SER A 56 -5.19 -24.80 28.66
C SER A 56 -4.01 -25.30 29.48
N THR A 57 -3.96 -26.62 29.66
CA THR A 57 -2.77 -27.33 30.13
C THR A 57 -1.66 -27.30 29.08
N GLN A 58 -0.44 -27.65 29.47
CA GLN A 58 0.70 -27.66 28.54
C GLN A 58 0.51 -28.62 27.36
N ALA A 59 -0.15 -29.77 27.58
CA ALA A 59 -0.45 -30.72 26.51
C ALA A 59 -1.47 -30.15 25.51
N GLU A 60 -2.53 -29.49 26.01
CA GLU A 60 -3.54 -28.85 25.17
C GLU A 60 -2.98 -27.64 24.41
N MET A 61 -2.13 -26.82 25.04
CA MET A 61 -1.42 -25.73 24.36
C MET A 61 -0.63 -26.25 23.16
N LYS A 62 0.08 -27.38 23.31
CA LYS A 62 0.82 -28.01 22.22
C LYS A 62 -0.10 -28.44 21.07
N THR A 63 -1.25 -29.03 21.37
CA THR A 63 -2.26 -29.37 20.36
C THR A 63 -2.81 -28.14 19.64
N ILE A 64 -3.01 -27.03 20.37
CA ILE A 64 -3.46 -25.76 19.78
C ILE A 64 -2.36 -25.19 18.87
N ASP A 65 -1.10 -25.19 19.30
CA ASP A 65 0.05 -24.78 18.50
C ASP A 65 0.13 -25.56 17.19
N GLU A 66 0.07 -26.90 17.27
CA GLU A 66 0.13 -27.80 16.11
C GLU A 66 -1.01 -27.48 15.12
N ARG A 67 -2.23 -27.27 15.61
CA ARG A 67 -3.38 -26.93 14.77
C ARG A 67 -3.27 -25.55 14.12
N TRP A 68 -2.75 -24.55 14.84
CA TRP A 68 -2.49 -23.23 14.26
C TRP A 68 -1.44 -23.29 13.15
N ILE A 69 -0.35 -24.03 13.39
CA ILE A 69 0.72 -24.26 12.41
C ILE A 69 0.17 -24.98 11.17
N GLU A 70 -0.67 -26.01 11.35
CA GLU A 70 -1.31 -26.72 10.26
C GLU A 70 -2.18 -25.79 9.41
N ILE A 71 -3.07 -25.01 10.03
CA ILE A 71 -3.94 -24.05 9.33
C ILE A 71 -3.09 -23.01 8.59
N GLY A 72 -2.06 -22.47 9.23
CA GLY A 72 -1.13 -21.52 8.62
C GLY A 72 -0.37 -22.10 7.42
N THR A 73 0.04 -23.37 7.52
CA THR A 73 0.71 -24.10 6.41
C THR A 73 -0.22 -24.25 5.22
N ILE A 74 -1.46 -24.69 5.46
CA ILE A 74 -2.48 -24.83 4.42
C ILE A 74 -2.76 -23.46 3.77
N TYR A 75 -2.93 -22.42 4.59
CA TYR A 75 -3.13 -21.05 4.10
C TYR A 75 -2.01 -20.65 3.15
N TRP A 76 -0.76 -20.72 3.62
CA TRP A 76 0.39 -20.21 2.88
C TRP A 76 0.61 -20.95 1.57
N GLN A 77 0.57 -22.28 1.59
CA GLN A 77 0.73 -23.10 0.38
C GLN A 77 -0.37 -22.80 -0.64
N GLY A 78 -1.64 -22.84 -0.21
CA GLY A 78 -2.74 -22.58 -1.12
C GLY A 78 -2.82 -21.11 -1.58
N HIS A 79 -2.35 -20.15 -0.78
CA HIS A 79 -2.24 -18.75 -1.20
C HIS A 79 -1.20 -18.59 -2.30
N GLN A 80 0.00 -19.17 -2.13
CA GLN A 80 1.05 -19.15 -3.16
C GLN A 80 0.61 -19.85 -4.46
N GLU A 81 -0.09 -20.98 -4.35
CA GLU A 81 -0.68 -21.66 -5.50
C GLU A 81 -1.76 -20.84 -6.18
N THR A 82 -2.67 -20.23 -5.40
CA THR A 82 -3.75 -19.39 -5.92
C THR A 82 -3.19 -18.19 -6.66
N VAL A 83 -2.21 -17.50 -6.06
CA VAL A 83 -1.51 -16.39 -6.73
C VAL A 83 -0.89 -16.85 -8.04
N SER A 84 -0.13 -17.95 -8.03
CA SER A 84 0.57 -18.44 -9.22
C SER A 84 -0.40 -18.86 -10.34
N LYS A 85 -1.44 -19.63 -10.00
CA LYS A 85 -2.46 -20.09 -10.96
C LYS A 85 -3.26 -18.90 -11.51
N SER A 86 -3.72 -18.01 -10.64
CA SER A 86 -4.52 -16.86 -11.02
C SER A 86 -3.73 -15.86 -11.88
N MET A 87 -2.46 -15.61 -11.56
CA MET A 87 -1.57 -14.81 -12.42
C MET A 87 -1.48 -15.41 -13.83
N ALA A 88 -1.27 -16.73 -13.96
CA ALA A 88 -1.16 -17.38 -15.26
C ALA A 88 -2.46 -17.31 -16.09
N LEU A 89 -3.62 -17.24 -15.44
CA LEU A 89 -4.93 -17.13 -16.10
C LEU A 89 -5.21 -15.71 -16.60
N HIS A 90 -4.77 -14.69 -15.85
CA HIS A 90 -5.14 -13.29 -16.10
C HIS A 90 -4.03 -12.47 -16.78
N THR A 91 -2.92 -13.10 -17.14
CA THR A 91 -1.79 -12.45 -17.81
C THR A 91 -1.44 -13.17 -19.10
N ASP A 92 -1.18 -12.40 -20.15
CA ASP A 92 -0.63 -12.94 -21.39
C ASP A 92 0.88 -12.69 -21.40
N PRO A 93 1.71 -13.75 -21.32
CA PRO A 93 3.17 -13.61 -21.30
C PRO A 93 3.74 -12.99 -22.58
N ASN A 94 2.95 -12.94 -23.67
CA ASN A 94 3.36 -12.36 -24.94
C ASN A 94 2.83 -10.93 -25.16
N SER A 95 2.01 -10.41 -24.23
CA SER A 95 1.47 -9.06 -24.33
C SER A 95 2.52 -8.00 -23.98
N LEU A 96 2.51 -6.88 -24.71
CA LEU A 96 3.32 -5.71 -24.39
C LEU A 96 3.02 -5.22 -22.96
N PRO A 97 3.99 -4.57 -22.27
CA PRO A 97 3.86 -4.14 -20.88
C PRO A 97 2.93 -2.92 -20.77
N HIS A 98 1.65 -3.13 -21.08
CA HIS A 98 0.58 -2.17 -20.84
C HIS A 98 -0.12 -2.55 -19.54
N PHE A 99 -0.49 -1.53 -18.77
CA PHE A 99 -1.17 -1.73 -17.51
C PHE A 99 -2.54 -2.41 -17.72
N ASN A 100 -2.68 -3.64 -17.23
CA ASN A 100 -3.87 -4.46 -17.34
C ASN A 100 -4.70 -4.41 -16.04
N GLU A 101 -5.41 -3.31 -15.81
CA GLU A 101 -6.23 -3.13 -14.60
C GLU A 101 -7.34 -4.19 -14.49
N LYS A 102 -7.98 -4.56 -15.61
CA LYS A 102 -9.07 -5.55 -15.61
C LYS A 102 -8.57 -6.93 -15.18
N GLY A 103 -7.45 -7.38 -15.74
CA GLY A 103 -6.81 -8.65 -15.34
C GLY A 103 -6.36 -8.62 -13.89
N LEU A 104 -5.76 -7.51 -13.44
CA LEU A 104 -5.33 -7.35 -12.05
C LEU A 104 -6.50 -7.50 -11.09
N ARG A 105 -7.64 -6.85 -11.37
CA ARG A 105 -8.85 -6.97 -10.54
C ARG A 105 -9.40 -8.39 -10.51
N SER A 106 -9.49 -9.06 -11.67
CA SER A 106 -9.94 -10.46 -11.71
C SER A 106 -9.02 -11.37 -10.87
N PHE A 107 -7.71 -11.19 -11.00
CA PHE A 107 -6.71 -11.88 -10.19
C PHE A 107 -6.90 -11.65 -8.69
N LEU A 108 -7.00 -10.39 -8.26
CA LEU A 108 -7.18 -10.05 -6.84
C LEU A 108 -8.50 -10.58 -6.29
N GLN A 109 -9.54 -10.67 -7.12
CA GLN A 109 -10.81 -11.25 -6.71
C GLN A 109 -10.69 -12.76 -6.42
N GLU A 110 -9.91 -13.51 -7.20
CA GLU A 110 -9.64 -14.92 -6.95
C GLU A 110 -8.82 -15.14 -5.68
N VAL A 111 -7.76 -14.34 -5.50
CA VAL A 111 -6.94 -14.37 -4.27
C VAL A 111 -7.80 -14.03 -3.04
N SER A 112 -8.61 -12.96 -3.11
CA SER A 112 -9.50 -12.57 -2.01
C SER A 112 -10.56 -13.64 -1.69
N LYS A 113 -11.08 -14.36 -2.70
CA LYS A 113 -12.00 -15.48 -2.47
C LYS A 113 -11.33 -16.60 -1.67
N TYR A 114 -10.08 -16.92 -1.98
CA TYR A 114 -9.30 -17.90 -1.24
C TYR A 114 -9.03 -17.43 0.19
N ASP A 115 -8.58 -16.19 0.37
CA ASP A 115 -8.28 -15.63 1.70
C ASP A 115 -9.53 -15.60 2.59
N MET A 116 -10.70 -15.20 2.05
CA MET A 116 -11.97 -15.28 2.77
C MET A 116 -12.37 -16.71 3.15
N ALA A 117 -12.11 -17.70 2.29
CA ALA A 117 -12.38 -19.10 2.61
C ALA A 117 -11.47 -19.59 3.75
N MET A 118 -10.22 -19.12 3.79
CA MET A 118 -9.28 -19.44 4.86
C MET A 118 -9.61 -18.72 6.18
N ILE A 119 -10.11 -17.49 6.14
CA ILE A 119 -10.67 -16.81 7.32
C ILE A 119 -11.82 -17.64 7.90
N LYS A 120 -12.77 -18.11 7.07
CA LYS A 120 -13.87 -18.98 7.53
C LYS A 120 -13.36 -20.30 8.14
N LYS A 121 -12.26 -20.85 7.61
CA LYS A 121 -11.62 -22.04 8.17
C LYS A 121 -11.02 -21.78 9.55
N VAL A 122 -10.41 -20.61 9.76
CA VAL A 122 -9.93 -20.17 11.09
C VAL A 122 -11.12 -19.99 12.04
N GLU A 123 -12.18 -19.31 11.63
CA GLU A 123 -13.39 -19.13 12.44
C GLU A 123 -14.00 -20.48 12.84
N ALA A 124 -14.17 -21.40 11.88
CA ALA A 124 -14.71 -22.74 12.13
C ALA A 124 -13.79 -23.62 12.99
N SER A 125 -12.50 -23.29 13.10
CA SER A 125 -11.58 -24.01 13.99
C SER A 125 -11.79 -23.68 15.47
N GLU A 126 -12.49 -22.57 15.75
CA GLU A 126 -12.71 -22.00 17.09
C GLU A 126 -11.40 -21.75 17.88
N ILE A 127 -10.27 -21.66 17.20
CA ILE A 127 -8.95 -21.49 17.85
C ILE A 127 -8.78 -20.09 18.46
N LEU A 128 -9.54 -19.11 17.97
CA LEU A 128 -9.54 -17.72 18.44
C LEU A 128 -10.69 -17.40 19.42
N LYS A 129 -11.58 -18.37 19.71
CA LYS A 129 -12.79 -18.17 20.51
C LYS A 129 -12.47 -18.18 22.01
N GLY A 130 -13.15 -17.33 22.78
CA GLY A 130 -13.08 -17.23 24.24
C GLY A 130 -14.22 -16.37 24.80
N GLU A 131 -14.33 -16.22 26.12
CA GLU A 131 -15.35 -15.37 26.77
C GLU A 131 -15.22 -13.91 26.35
N LEU A 132 -13.98 -13.42 26.17
CA LEU A 132 -13.67 -12.05 25.74
C LEU A 132 -13.41 -11.91 24.23
N SER A 133 -13.46 -13.00 23.47
CA SER A 133 -13.21 -13.02 22.03
C SER A 133 -14.27 -13.83 21.32
N SER A 134 -15.03 -13.19 20.43
CA SER A 134 -16.03 -13.88 19.61
C SER A 134 -15.43 -14.92 18.66
N GLY A 135 -14.10 -14.92 18.47
CA GLY A 135 -13.40 -15.75 17.48
C GLY A 135 -13.68 -15.37 16.03
N HIS A 136 -14.45 -14.30 15.79
CA HIS A 136 -14.78 -13.79 14.46
C HIS A 136 -13.73 -12.77 14.00
N VAL A 137 -13.38 -12.81 12.72
CA VAL A 137 -12.48 -11.81 12.13
C VAL A 137 -13.32 -10.66 11.56
N GLY A 138 -13.08 -9.45 12.04
CA GLY A 138 -13.83 -8.26 11.62
C GLY A 138 -13.66 -7.98 10.13
N LYS A 139 -14.77 -7.93 9.38
CA LYS A 139 -14.79 -7.81 7.91
C LYS A 139 -14.72 -6.39 7.37
N LYS A 140 -14.20 -5.43 8.15
CA LYS A 140 -14.30 -4.01 7.78
C LYS A 140 -13.30 -3.62 6.68
N VAL A 141 -12.12 -4.25 6.67
CA VAL A 141 -11.05 -4.01 5.69
C VAL A 141 -10.32 -5.33 5.46
N THR A 142 -10.85 -6.19 4.60
CA THR A 142 -10.34 -7.57 4.43
C THR A 142 -9.80 -7.88 3.05
N SER A 143 -10.09 -7.02 2.07
CA SER A 143 -9.68 -7.23 0.69
C SER A 143 -9.02 -5.97 0.10
N PRO A 144 -8.25 -6.12 -1.00
CA PRO A 144 -7.76 -4.98 -1.77
C PRO A 144 -8.87 -4.01 -2.22
N PHE A 145 -10.07 -4.54 -2.45
CA PHE A 145 -11.24 -3.75 -2.85
C PHE A 145 -11.81 -2.93 -1.70
N ASP A 146 -11.79 -3.47 -0.47
CA ASP A 146 -12.22 -2.74 0.72
C ASP A 146 -11.24 -1.58 0.98
N LYS A 147 -9.93 -1.84 0.92
CA LYS A 147 -8.88 -0.82 1.06
C LYS A 147 -9.02 0.28 0.00
N GLU A 148 -9.23 -0.10 -1.26
CA GLU A 148 -9.49 0.84 -2.35
C GLU A 148 -10.73 1.71 -2.08
N THR A 149 -11.86 1.09 -1.75
CA THR A 149 -13.14 1.79 -1.56
C THR A 149 -13.01 2.81 -0.42
N ILE A 150 -12.48 2.37 0.73
CA ILE A 150 -12.29 3.25 1.90
C ILE A 150 -11.33 4.38 1.59
N PHE A 151 -10.22 4.09 0.89
CA PHE A 151 -9.26 5.11 0.52
C PHE A 151 -9.88 6.14 -0.43
N GLN A 152 -10.61 5.71 -1.46
CA GLN A 152 -11.29 6.61 -2.39
C GLN A 152 -12.35 7.47 -1.68
N ASP A 153 -13.11 6.91 -0.74
CA ASP A 153 -14.05 7.66 0.08
C ASP A 153 -13.35 8.75 0.91
N LEU A 154 -12.18 8.45 1.47
CA LEU A 154 -11.37 9.43 2.20
C LEU A 154 -10.85 10.55 1.28
N VAL A 155 -10.34 10.19 0.09
CA VAL A 155 -9.91 11.15 -0.92
C VAL A 155 -11.07 12.07 -1.29
N HIS A 156 -12.24 11.52 -1.62
CA HIS A 156 -13.43 12.30 -1.99
C HIS A 156 -13.88 13.27 -0.88
N LYS A 157 -13.92 12.81 0.38
CA LYS A 157 -14.28 13.65 1.53
C LYS A 157 -13.31 14.81 1.78
N LEU A 158 -12.04 14.63 1.42
CA LEU A 158 -11.01 15.66 1.59
C LEU A 158 -10.97 16.62 0.40
N SER A 159 -11.24 16.14 -0.81
CA SER A 159 -11.31 16.98 -2.02
C SER A 159 -12.45 18.01 -1.99
N THR A 160 -13.54 17.77 -1.27
CA THR A 160 -14.65 18.74 -1.13
C THR A 160 -14.28 19.98 -0.32
N ASN A 161 -13.12 19.98 0.36
CA ASN A 161 -12.69 21.07 1.26
C ASN A 161 -11.68 22.04 0.61
N SER A 162 -11.59 22.11 -0.72
CA SER A 162 -10.76 23.07 -1.50
C SER A 162 -9.24 23.01 -1.27
N SER A 163 -8.72 21.85 -0.82
CA SER A 163 -7.28 21.70 -0.54
C SER A 163 -6.52 21.13 -1.76
N ASN A 164 -5.44 21.80 -2.16
CA ASN A 164 -4.62 21.44 -3.35
C ASN A 164 -3.62 20.29 -3.13
N GLY A 165 -3.61 19.62 -1.98
CA GLY A 165 -2.65 18.56 -1.69
C GLY A 165 -3.00 17.21 -2.34
N ILE A 166 -1.97 16.41 -2.59
CA ILE A 166 -2.09 15.08 -3.19
C ILE A 166 -2.52 14.01 -2.18
N SER A 167 -2.98 12.88 -2.69
CA SER A 167 -3.22 11.66 -1.92
C SER A 167 -2.02 10.70 -2.04
N VAL A 168 -1.56 10.18 -0.90
CA VAL A 168 -0.46 9.22 -0.81
C VAL A 168 -0.95 7.95 -0.13
N PHE A 169 -0.61 6.79 -0.69
CA PHE A 169 -0.82 5.49 -0.05
C PHE A 169 0.48 4.70 0.00
N VAL A 170 0.85 4.18 1.18
CA VAL A 170 2.01 3.29 1.36
C VAL A 170 1.56 1.87 1.69
N GLY A 171 2.02 0.88 0.93
CA GLY A 171 1.76 -0.53 1.19
C GLY A 171 2.96 -1.40 0.84
N ASP A 172 2.95 -2.67 1.23
CA ASP A 172 4.05 -3.61 0.96
C ASP A 172 3.56 -4.90 0.26
N SER A 173 2.24 -5.08 0.15
CA SER A 173 1.63 -6.32 -0.28
C SER A 173 0.70 -6.14 -1.49
N ILE A 174 0.31 -7.26 -2.10
CA ILE A 174 -0.73 -7.27 -3.15
C ILE A 174 -2.11 -6.88 -2.58
N GLY A 175 -2.27 -6.93 -1.25
CA GLY A 175 -3.42 -6.43 -0.50
C GLY A 175 -3.66 -4.94 -0.70
N ASP A 176 -2.60 -4.18 -0.94
CA ASP A 176 -2.64 -2.70 -0.97
C ASP A 176 -2.68 -2.14 -2.39
N ILE A 177 -2.43 -3.00 -3.38
CA ILE A 177 -2.07 -2.57 -4.73
C ILE A 177 -3.15 -1.71 -5.39
N LEU A 178 -4.43 -1.97 -5.14
CA LEU A 178 -5.52 -1.16 -5.68
C LEU A 178 -5.54 0.23 -5.03
N ALA A 179 -5.43 0.31 -3.71
CA ALA A 179 -5.39 1.60 -3.01
C ALA A 179 -4.16 2.42 -3.43
N MET A 180 -2.99 1.78 -3.55
CA MET A 180 -1.78 2.41 -4.08
C MET A 180 -1.96 2.94 -5.51
N LEU A 181 -2.60 2.18 -6.41
CA LEU A 181 -2.85 2.61 -7.79
C LEU A 181 -3.94 3.68 -7.92
N LYS A 182 -4.74 3.92 -6.86
CA LYS A 182 -5.73 5.00 -6.82
C LYS A 182 -5.21 6.28 -6.18
N ALA A 183 -4.15 6.21 -5.39
CA ALA A 183 -3.46 7.38 -4.88
C ALA A 183 -2.82 8.18 -6.03
N ASP A 184 -2.63 9.48 -5.82
CA ASP A 184 -1.82 10.28 -6.73
C ASP A 184 -0.34 9.87 -6.64
N VAL A 185 0.09 9.40 -5.47
CA VAL A 185 1.39 8.76 -5.24
C VAL A 185 1.18 7.46 -4.45
N GLY A 186 1.25 6.33 -5.14
CA GLY A 186 1.30 5.00 -4.51
C GLY A 186 2.75 4.57 -4.26
N ILE A 187 3.09 4.21 -3.02
CA ILE A 187 4.43 3.83 -2.60
C ILE A 187 4.46 2.38 -2.10
N VAL A 188 5.25 1.56 -2.77
CA VAL A 188 5.63 0.23 -2.33
C VAL A 188 6.80 0.34 -1.37
N VAL A 189 6.62 -0.09 -0.12
CA VAL A 189 7.71 -0.18 0.86
C VAL A 189 8.23 -1.61 0.99
N GLY A 190 9.54 -1.76 1.10
CA GLY A 190 10.17 -3.06 1.35
C GLY A 190 10.36 -3.94 0.10
N LYS A 191 10.57 -5.25 0.32
CA LYS A 191 11.14 -6.18 -0.67
C LYS A 191 10.20 -7.32 -1.09
N SER A 192 8.89 -7.15 -0.95
CA SER A 192 7.91 -8.16 -1.34
C SER A 192 8.13 -8.65 -2.78
N HIS A 193 8.50 -9.93 -2.91
CA HIS A 193 8.76 -10.57 -4.19
C HIS A 193 7.46 -10.86 -4.94
N THR A 194 6.41 -11.24 -4.20
CA THR A 194 5.07 -11.48 -4.75
C THR A 194 4.51 -10.22 -5.39
N LEU A 195 4.56 -9.07 -4.70
CA LEU A 195 4.09 -7.80 -5.25
C LEU A 195 4.83 -7.46 -6.54
N ARG A 196 6.17 -7.58 -6.57
CA ARG A 196 6.98 -7.28 -7.76
C ARG A 196 6.66 -8.18 -8.95
N LYS A 197 6.41 -9.47 -8.69
CA LYS A 197 5.94 -10.43 -9.70
C LYS A 197 4.59 -10.02 -10.27
N VAL A 198 3.63 -9.69 -9.41
CA VAL A 198 2.29 -9.23 -9.80
C VAL A 198 2.39 -7.92 -10.58
N ALA A 199 3.17 -6.94 -10.10
CA ALA A 199 3.38 -5.67 -10.78
C ALA A 199 3.88 -5.87 -12.22
N LYS A 200 4.93 -6.67 -12.40
CA LYS A 200 5.46 -7.01 -13.72
C LYS A 200 4.40 -7.69 -14.60
N ALA A 201 3.67 -8.67 -14.06
CA ALA A 201 2.75 -9.48 -14.84
C ALA A 201 1.51 -8.68 -15.31
N PHE A 202 1.12 -7.62 -14.59
CA PHE A 202 0.01 -6.75 -14.96
C PHE A 202 0.45 -5.40 -15.57
N GLY A 203 1.73 -5.27 -15.95
CA GLY A 203 2.24 -4.06 -16.61
C GLY A 203 2.27 -2.82 -15.70
N ILE A 204 2.39 -3.02 -14.38
CA ILE A 204 2.62 -1.94 -13.43
C ILE A 204 4.12 -1.64 -13.39
N LYS A 205 4.49 -0.40 -13.68
CA LYS A 205 5.86 0.09 -13.57
C LYS A 205 6.14 0.42 -12.11
N LEU A 206 7.28 -0.08 -11.62
CA LEU A 206 7.82 0.33 -10.34
C LEU A 206 9.01 1.26 -10.60
N LEU A 207 8.94 2.48 -10.09
CA LEU A 207 9.98 3.51 -10.24
C LEU A 207 10.63 3.80 -8.88
N PRO A 208 11.93 4.14 -8.82
CA PRO A 208 12.54 4.62 -7.59
C PRO A 208 11.80 5.85 -7.04
N LEU A 209 11.57 5.93 -5.73
CA LEU A 209 10.82 7.04 -5.12
C LEU A 209 11.47 8.41 -5.39
N GLN A 210 12.79 8.46 -5.61
CA GLN A 210 13.53 9.67 -5.97
C GLN A 210 13.07 10.29 -7.29
N GLU A 211 12.43 9.53 -8.20
CA GLU A 211 11.90 10.06 -9.45
C GLU A 211 10.81 11.12 -9.20
N ILE A 212 10.09 11.04 -8.08
CA ILE A 212 9.09 12.05 -7.69
C ILE A 212 9.72 13.45 -7.58
N GLN A 213 10.93 13.54 -7.00
CA GLN A 213 11.61 14.82 -6.83
C GLN A 213 11.99 15.43 -8.18
N LYS A 214 12.37 14.58 -9.15
CA LYS A 214 12.69 15.03 -10.51
C LYS A 214 11.44 15.55 -11.22
N MET A 215 10.30 14.88 -11.03
CA MET A 215 9.02 15.30 -11.60
C MET A 215 8.56 16.65 -11.01
N ALA A 216 8.63 16.82 -9.69
CA ALA A 216 8.21 18.06 -9.02
C ALA A 216 9.13 19.27 -9.34
N ARG A 217 10.46 19.06 -9.44
CA ARG A 217 11.43 20.14 -9.71
C ARG A 217 11.27 20.76 -11.10
N ASN A 218 10.83 19.98 -12.10
CA ASN A 218 10.68 20.48 -13.46
C ASN A 218 9.51 21.48 -13.62
N GLU A 219 8.58 21.51 -12.67
CA GLU A 219 7.38 22.35 -12.74
C GLU A 219 7.42 23.55 -11.76
N CYS A 220 8.48 23.69 -10.96
CA CYS A 220 8.55 24.66 -9.85
C CYS A 220 7.27 24.67 -8.97
N GLN A 221 6.62 23.51 -8.90
CA GLN A 221 5.41 23.25 -8.17
C GLN A 221 5.71 22.16 -7.13
N GLU A 222 5.23 22.36 -5.90
CA GLU A 222 5.22 21.31 -4.85
C GLU A 222 4.28 20.14 -5.17
N PHE A 223 3.64 20.18 -6.34
CA PHE A 223 2.67 19.22 -6.81
C PHE A 223 3.38 18.23 -7.73
N ALA A 224 3.77 17.08 -7.20
CA ALA A 224 3.98 15.93 -8.06
C ALA A 224 2.60 15.48 -8.53
N THR A 225 2.29 15.62 -9.83
CA THR A 225 1.11 14.97 -10.43
C THR A 225 1.50 13.71 -11.23
N PRO A 226 2.09 12.66 -10.64
CA PRO A 226 2.26 11.41 -11.35
C PRO A 226 0.97 10.60 -11.26
N LYS A 227 -0.13 11.12 -11.81
CA LYS A 227 -1.31 10.29 -12.05
C LYS A 227 -1.15 9.49 -13.34
N GLU A 228 0.00 8.83 -13.48
CA GLU A 228 0.19 7.85 -14.55
C GLU A 228 -0.42 6.52 -14.08
N ARG A 229 -1.43 6.06 -14.80
CA ARG A 229 -2.07 4.77 -14.49
C ARG A 229 -1.02 3.66 -14.62
N GLY A 230 -1.01 2.76 -13.64
CA GLY A 230 -0.08 1.63 -13.64
C GLY A 230 1.36 2.02 -13.29
N VAL A 231 1.58 3.12 -12.58
CA VAL A 231 2.88 3.46 -12.00
C VAL A 231 2.77 3.45 -10.49
N LEU A 232 3.73 2.81 -9.83
CA LEU A 232 3.96 2.91 -8.39
C LEU A 232 5.42 3.28 -8.16
N PHE A 233 5.70 3.87 -7.00
CA PHE A 233 7.05 4.20 -6.56
C PHE A 233 7.52 3.18 -5.53
N GLU A 234 8.79 2.79 -5.56
CA GLU A 234 9.35 1.89 -4.57
C GLU A 234 10.37 2.59 -3.68
N ALA A 235 10.22 2.34 -2.37
CA ALA A 235 11.08 2.86 -1.32
C ALA A 235 11.69 1.70 -0.51
N PRO A 236 13.00 1.72 -0.26
CA PRO A 236 13.69 0.70 0.53
C PRO A 236 13.40 0.81 2.03
N SER A 237 12.94 1.97 2.53
CA SER A 237 12.68 2.20 3.95
C SER A 237 11.74 3.39 4.20
N TRP A 238 11.19 3.43 5.42
CA TRP A 238 10.45 4.58 5.93
C TRP A 238 11.25 5.89 5.96
N ASN A 239 12.58 5.82 6.08
CA ASN A 239 13.43 7.02 6.06
C ASN A 239 13.40 7.71 4.69
N GLU A 240 13.35 6.95 3.60
CA GLU A 240 13.25 7.51 2.25
C GLU A 240 11.85 8.10 1.98
N ILE A 241 10.81 7.43 2.50
CA ILE A 241 9.44 7.93 2.47
C ILE A 241 9.36 9.25 3.25
N GLY A 242 9.91 9.29 4.47
CA GLY A 242 9.94 10.49 5.31
C GLY A 242 10.66 11.65 4.65
N PHE A 243 11.83 11.42 4.05
CA PHE A 243 12.54 12.45 3.28
C PHE A 243 11.71 12.97 2.09
N THR A 244 11.02 12.06 1.38
CA THR A 244 10.17 12.44 0.24
C THR A 244 8.97 13.26 0.70
N LEU A 245 8.35 12.91 1.82
CA LEU A 245 7.15 13.60 2.31
C LEU A 245 7.45 14.92 3.01
N PHE A 246 8.52 15.01 3.79
CA PHE A 246 8.78 16.14 4.70
C PHE A 246 10.04 16.94 4.36
N GLY A 247 10.73 16.58 3.28
CA GLY A 247 11.86 17.36 2.80
C GLY A 247 13.14 17.21 3.62
N THR A 248 14.05 18.15 3.42
CA THR A 248 15.35 18.25 4.12
C THR A 248 15.21 18.44 5.64
N ARG A 249 14.02 18.82 6.12
CA ARG A 249 13.71 18.96 7.56
C ARG A 249 13.40 17.62 8.23
N TYR A 250 13.20 16.55 7.46
CA TYR A 250 12.99 15.21 8.00
C TYR A 250 14.25 14.72 8.71
N ILE A 251 14.10 14.29 9.97
CA ILE A 251 15.17 13.65 10.74
C ILE A 251 14.91 12.13 10.68
N PRO A 252 15.81 11.35 10.05
CA PRO A 252 15.65 9.91 9.93
C PRO A 252 15.55 9.22 11.30
N ASN A 253 14.65 8.25 11.41
CA ASN A 253 14.59 7.39 12.57
C ASN A 253 15.75 6.37 12.52
N LYS A 254 16.33 6.10 13.69
CA LYS A 254 17.44 5.14 13.87
C LYS A 254 16.97 3.69 14.10
N PHE A 255 15.66 3.45 14.06
CA PHE A 255 15.02 2.19 14.40
C PHE A 255 14.47 1.49 13.16
#